data_AF-A0A944E2X3-F1
#
_entry.id   AF-A0A944E2X3-F1
#
_cell.length_a   1.000
_cell.length_b   1.000
_cell.length_c   1.000
_cell.angle_alpha   90.00
_cell.angle_beta   90.00
_cell.angle_gamma   90.00
#
_symmetry.space_group_name_H-M   'P 1'
#
loop_
_entity.id
_entity.type
_entity.pdbx_description
1 polymer ?
#
loop_
_entity_poly.entity_id
_entity_poly.type
_entity_poly.pdbx_seq_one_letter_code
_entity_poly.pdbx_strand_id
1 'polypeptide(L)'
;MTTKPLVSADDLTSLLGDRLHTEVVGHFTDSTDADAAYVERQVLECLRYLYLISRHREQLGGLFLPVEQDIDEIWHYLILQTREYRELCEERLPGGFFIHHRSIGYEDYQREPGREQAIEEALRWIPLYRAAFGPFDEGALPHWTIVRFLHERMSMSLGDIAALEPLGTA
;
A
#
# COMPACT_ATOMS: atom_id res chain seq x y z
N MET A 1 -5.99 21.14 11.75
CA MET A 1 -4.61 21.43 11.31
C MET A 1 -4.19 20.31 10.39
N THR A 2 -3.94 20.60 9.12
CA THR A 2 -3.50 19.62 8.12
C THR A 2 -2.02 19.32 8.36
N THR A 3 -1.73 18.17 8.97
CA THR A 3 -0.35 17.69 9.15
C THR A 3 0.23 17.47 7.76
N LYS A 4 1.33 18.15 7.43
CA LYS A 4 2.05 17.94 6.17
C LYS A 4 2.54 16.48 6.14
N PRO A 5 2.38 15.75 5.01
CA PRO A 5 2.88 14.39 4.91
C PRO A 5 4.39 14.35 5.13
N LEU A 6 4.85 13.33 5.85
CA LEU A 6 6.28 13.13 6.14
C LEU A 6 7.02 12.63 4.89
N VAL A 7 6.32 11.93 4.00
CA VAL A 7 6.87 11.37 2.76
C VAL A 7 5.98 11.81 1.60
N SER A 8 6.59 12.49 0.62
CA SER A 8 5.91 12.93 -0.59
C SER A 8 5.80 11.81 -1.63
N ALA A 9 5.01 12.03 -2.68
CA ALA A 9 4.95 11.11 -3.82
C ALA A 9 6.32 11.00 -4.52
N ASP A 10 7.00 12.14 -4.71
CA ASP A 10 8.33 12.19 -5.34
C ASP A 10 9.38 11.44 -4.51
N ASP A 11 9.31 11.52 -3.18
CA ASP A 11 10.21 10.75 -2.30
C ASP A 11 10.00 9.24 -2.51
N LEU A 12 8.76 8.79 -2.67
CA LEU A 12 8.42 7.38 -2.89
C LEU A 12 8.85 6.89 -4.27
N THR A 13 8.50 7.61 -5.34
CA THR A 13 8.88 7.20 -6.70
C THR A 13 10.39 7.18 -6.88
N SER A 14 11.11 8.11 -6.23
CA SER A 14 12.57 8.13 -6.17
C SER A 14 13.18 6.88 -5.52
N LEU A 15 12.45 6.12 -4.70
CA LEU A 15 12.93 4.84 -4.15
C LEU A 15 13.16 3.79 -5.24
N LEU A 16 12.41 3.80 -6.33
CA LEU A 16 12.68 2.92 -7.48
C LEU A 16 13.86 3.46 -8.31
N GLY A 17 14.01 4.78 -8.35
CA GLY A 17 14.89 5.48 -9.27
C GLY A 17 14.28 5.55 -10.68
N ASP A 18 14.67 6.58 -11.44
CA ASP A 18 14.02 6.98 -12.69
C ASP A 18 13.87 5.85 -13.71
N ARG A 19 14.91 5.01 -13.84
CA ARG A 19 14.93 3.90 -14.80
C ARG A 19 13.84 2.87 -14.48
N LEU A 20 13.84 2.32 -13.27
CA LEU A 20 12.90 1.27 -12.89
C LEU A 20 11.47 1.82 -12.80
N HIS A 21 11.31 3.06 -12.34
CA HIS A 21 10.01 3.73 -12.34
C HIS A 21 9.44 3.83 -13.78
N THR A 22 10.25 4.27 -14.74
CA THR A 22 9.83 4.36 -16.15
C THR A 22 9.51 2.98 -16.73
N GLU A 23 10.32 1.96 -16.43
CA GLU A 23 10.12 0.59 -16.89
C GLU A 23 8.79 0.00 -16.38
N VAL A 24 8.48 0.14 -15.08
CA VAL A 24 7.24 -0.40 -14.51
C VAL A 24 6.01 0.35 -15.04
N VAL A 25 6.04 1.68 -15.11
CA VAL A 25 4.92 2.47 -15.64
C VAL A 25 4.68 2.13 -17.11
N GLY A 26 5.74 2.06 -17.92
CA GLY A 26 5.64 1.67 -19.34
C GLY A 26 5.05 0.27 -19.51
N HIS A 27 5.53 -0.71 -18.74
CA HIS A 27 5.02 -2.08 -18.80
C HIS A 27 3.51 -2.16 -18.53
N PHE A 28 3.03 -1.52 -17.46
CA PHE A 28 1.62 -1.57 -17.10
C PHE A 28 0.74 -0.71 -18.00
N THR A 29 1.24 0.42 -18.50
CA THR A 29 0.53 1.23 -19.51
C THR A 29 0.31 0.42 -20.79
N ASP A 30 1.36 -0.24 -21.29
CA ASP A 30 1.30 -1.03 -22.53
C ASP A 30 0.43 -2.29 -22.40
N SER A 31 0.29 -2.84 -21.19
CA SER A 31 -0.41 -4.11 -20.95
C SER A 31 -1.85 -3.97 -20.47
N THR A 32 -2.29 -2.79 -19.99
CA THR A 32 -3.61 -2.61 -19.35
C THR A 32 -4.58 -1.66 -20.06
N ASP A 33 -4.20 -1.04 -21.18
CA ASP A 33 -4.98 0.01 -21.89
C ASP A 33 -5.39 1.20 -20.97
N ALA A 34 -4.81 1.28 -19.76
CA ALA A 34 -5.03 2.35 -18.81
C ALA A 34 -4.17 3.57 -19.17
N ASP A 35 -4.65 4.75 -18.78
CA ASP A 35 -3.88 5.98 -18.93
C ASP A 35 -2.63 5.95 -18.03
N ALA A 36 -1.53 6.54 -18.52
CA ALA A 36 -0.26 6.55 -17.80
C ALA A 36 -0.38 7.16 -16.39
N ALA A 37 -1.20 8.20 -16.21
CA ALA A 37 -1.39 8.81 -14.88
C ALA A 37 -2.11 7.86 -13.90
N TYR A 38 -2.99 6.99 -14.41
CA TYR A 38 -3.62 5.95 -13.60
C TYR A 38 -2.60 4.89 -13.18
N VAL A 39 -1.74 4.47 -14.09
CA VAL A 39 -0.65 3.52 -13.80
C VAL A 39 0.37 4.10 -12.82
N GLU A 40 0.76 5.36 -13.00
CA GLU A 40 1.61 6.08 -12.05
C GLU A 40 1.00 6.12 -10.65
N ARG A 41 -0.33 6.29 -10.55
CA ARG A 41 -1.05 6.21 -9.29
C ARG A 41 -0.99 4.80 -8.68
N GLN A 42 -1.18 3.75 -9.48
CA GLN A 42 -1.06 2.37 -9.00
C GLN A 42 0.35 2.07 -8.47
N VAL A 43 1.39 2.51 -9.19
CA VAL A 43 2.79 2.38 -8.76
C VAL A 43 3.03 3.13 -7.44
N LEU A 44 2.50 4.35 -7.32
CA LEU A 44 2.57 5.11 -6.07
C LEU A 44 1.90 4.39 -4.89
N GLU A 45 0.69 3.84 -5.07
CA GLU A 45 0.02 3.10 -4.00
C GLU A 45 0.74 1.78 -3.65
N CYS A 46 1.34 1.10 -4.63
CA CYS A 46 2.23 -0.04 -4.39
C CYS A 46 3.44 0.36 -3.52
N LEU A 47 4.05 1.52 -3.80
CA LEU A 47 5.18 2.02 -3.01
C LEU A 47 4.76 2.44 -1.60
N ARG A 48 3.56 3.02 -1.44
CA ARG A 48 2.98 3.31 -0.11
C ARG A 48 2.77 2.04 0.70
N TYR A 49 2.25 0.98 0.07
CA TYR A 49 2.10 -0.34 0.67
C TYR A 49 3.45 -0.90 1.15
N LEU A 50 4.47 -0.93 0.28
CA LEU A 50 5.80 -1.45 0.63
C LEU A 50 6.47 -0.62 1.72
N TYR A 51 6.32 0.71 1.66
CA TYR A 51 6.80 1.61 2.70
C TYR A 51 6.18 1.30 4.06
N LEU A 52 4.86 1.10 4.13
CA LEU A 52 4.17 0.81 5.39
C LEU A 52 4.67 -0.49 6.01
N ILE A 53 4.75 -1.56 5.22
CA ILE A 53 5.23 -2.87 5.70
C ILE A 53 6.69 -2.78 6.15
N SER A 54 7.52 -2.07 5.38
CA SER A 54 8.92 -1.85 5.75
C SER A 54 9.05 -1.04 7.04
N ARG A 55 8.32 0.06 7.17
CA ARG A 55 8.46 0.98 8.31
C ARG A 55 7.89 0.40 9.61
N HIS A 56 6.82 -0.38 9.51
CA HIS A 56 6.00 -0.86 10.63
C HIS A 56 6.01 -2.38 10.73
N ARG A 57 7.18 -3.01 10.58
CA ARG A 57 7.35 -4.47 10.59
C ARG A 57 6.73 -5.14 11.82
N GLU A 58 6.81 -4.52 12.99
CA GLU A 58 6.25 -5.11 14.22
C GLU A 58 4.72 -5.10 14.22
N GLN A 59 4.11 -4.06 13.65
CA GLN A 59 2.65 -3.91 13.61
C GLN A 59 2.00 -4.61 12.41
N LEU A 60 2.70 -4.66 11.27
CA LEU A 60 2.17 -5.08 9.97
C LEU A 60 2.88 -6.31 9.37
N GLY A 61 3.99 -6.75 9.96
CA GLY A 61 4.77 -7.86 9.41
C GLY A 61 3.97 -9.15 9.37
N GLY A 62 3.85 -9.73 8.17
CA GLY A 62 3.10 -10.96 7.95
C GLY A 62 1.58 -10.77 7.83
N LEU A 63 1.07 -9.55 8.00
CA LEU A 63 -0.34 -9.24 7.75
C LEU A 63 -0.59 -9.08 6.25
N PHE A 64 -1.79 -9.47 5.83
CA PHE A 64 -2.30 -9.15 4.50
C PHE A 64 -2.93 -7.75 4.53
N LEU A 65 -2.29 -6.78 3.89
CA LEU A 65 -2.88 -5.46 3.67
C LEU A 65 -3.74 -5.52 2.38
N PRO A 66 -5.05 -5.27 2.47
CA PRO A 66 -5.97 -5.46 1.35
C PRO A 66 -5.85 -4.33 0.32
N VAL A 67 -5.00 -4.57 -0.66
CA VAL A 67 -4.89 -3.82 -1.91
C VAL A 67 -5.64 -4.53 -3.03
N GLU A 68 -5.99 -3.79 -4.08
CA GLU A 68 -6.57 -4.37 -5.28
C GLU A 68 -5.53 -5.18 -6.08
N GLN A 69 -6.02 -6.09 -6.93
CA GLN A 69 -5.16 -7.04 -7.65
C GLN A 69 -4.10 -6.34 -8.52
N ASP A 70 -4.45 -5.22 -9.14
CA ASP A 70 -3.55 -4.42 -9.96
C ASP A 70 -2.30 -3.95 -9.19
N ILE A 71 -2.46 -3.60 -7.91
CA ILE A 71 -1.34 -3.24 -7.02
C ILE A 71 -0.46 -4.45 -6.70
N ASP A 72 -1.07 -5.62 -6.48
CA ASP A 72 -0.32 -6.87 -6.23
C ASP A 72 0.47 -7.30 -7.46
N GLU A 73 -0.08 -7.16 -8.67
CA GLU A 73 0.62 -7.44 -9.93
C GLU A 73 1.83 -6.52 -10.13
N ILE A 74 1.73 -5.23 -9.79
CA ILE A 74 2.88 -4.32 -9.79
C ILE A 74 3.95 -4.81 -8.81
N TRP A 75 3.55 -5.25 -7.62
CA TRP A 75 4.50 -5.80 -6.66
C TRP A 75 5.16 -7.08 -7.20
N HIS A 76 4.40 -7.98 -7.84
CA HIS A 76 4.96 -9.17 -8.50
C HIS A 76 5.98 -8.79 -9.58
N TYR A 77 5.68 -7.80 -10.40
CA TYR A 77 6.61 -7.28 -11.40
C TYR A 77 7.92 -6.80 -10.76
N LEU A 78 7.83 -6.05 -9.65
CA LEU A 78 9.00 -5.59 -8.91
C LEU A 78 9.81 -6.77 -8.37
N ILE A 79 9.18 -7.80 -7.78
CA ILE A 79 9.87 -8.99 -7.25
C ILE A 79 10.70 -9.70 -8.32
N LEU A 80 10.24 -9.71 -9.58
CA LEU A 80 10.98 -10.30 -10.70
C LEU A 80 12.26 -9.50 -11.04
N GLN A 81 12.35 -8.23 -10.67
CA GLN A 81 13.56 -7.42 -10.76
C GLN A 81 14.48 -7.73 -9.57
N THR A 82 14.94 -8.98 -9.47
CA THR A 82 15.49 -9.55 -8.23
C THR A 82 16.59 -8.72 -7.54
N ARG A 83 17.48 -8.08 -8.30
CA ARG A 83 18.54 -7.21 -7.74
C ARG A 83 17.94 -5.89 -7.26
N GLU A 84 17.19 -5.22 -8.11
CA GLU A 84 16.55 -3.94 -7.83
C GLU A 84 15.55 -4.04 -6.67
N TYR A 85 14.78 -5.13 -6.59
CA TYR A 85 13.85 -5.39 -5.50
C TYR A 85 14.56 -5.64 -4.18
N ARG A 86 15.68 -6.38 -4.20
CA ARG A 86 16.54 -6.54 -3.03
C ARG A 86 17.04 -5.19 -2.54
N GLU A 87 17.58 -4.36 -3.44
CA GLU A 87 18.08 -3.02 -3.13
C GLU A 87 16.96 -2.12 -2.58
N LEU A 88 15.78 -2.15 -3.21
CA LEU A 88 14.61 -1.43 -2.73
C LEU A 88 14.28 -1.81 -1.28
N CYS A 89 14.22 -3.10 -0.96
CA CYS A 89 13.86 -3.59 0.37
C CYS A 89 14.94 -3.38 1.44
N GLU A 90 16.19 -3.70 1.12
CA GLU A 90 17.28 -3.78 2.09
C GLU A 90 18.03 -2.44 2.25
N GLU A 91 17.99 -1.56 1.24
CA GLU A 91 18.79 -0.32 1.23
C GLU A 91 17.95 0.96 1.17
N ARG A 92 16.85 0.97 0.41
CA ARG A 92 16.09 2.21 0.12
C ARG A 92 14.84 2.37 0.99
N LEU A 93 14.12 1.29 1.27
CA LEU A 93 12.95 1.31 2.16
C LEU A 93 13.37 1.43 3.63
N PRO A 94 12.57 2.10 4.48
CA PRO A 94 12.99 2.53 5.82
C PRO A 94 13.28 1.40 6.81
N GLY A 95 12.79 0.19 6.56
CA GLY A 95 12.97 -0.97 7.44
C GLY A 95 14.28 -1.73 7.22
N GLY A 96 14.91 -1.61 6.03
CA GLY A 96 16.17 -2.28 5.71
C GLY A 96 16.10 -3.81 5.82
N PHE A 97 15.01 -4.42 5.36
CA PHE A 97 14.86 -5.88 5.34
C PHE A 97 14.09 -6.35 4.11
N PHE A 98 14.41 -7.55 3.64
CA PHE A 98 13.73 -8.17 2.52
C PHE A 98 12.25 -8.45 2.83
N ILE A 99 11.33 -7.85 2.06
CA ILE A 99 9.89 -8.09 2.20
C ILE A 99 9.53 -9.33 1.39
N HIS A 100 9.10 -10.38 2.08
CA HIS A 100 8.68 -11.62 1.44
C HIS A 100 7.23 -11.52 0.97
N HIS A 101 6.99 -11.89 -0.29
CA HIS A 101 5.64 -12.09 -0.82
C HIS A 101 5.15 -13.51 -0.54
N ARG A 102 3.84 -13.64 -0.36
CA ARG A 102 3.13 -14.92 -0.33
C ARG A 102 1.90 -14.81 -1.23
N SER A 103 1.80 -15.65 -2.25
CA SER A 103 0.65 -15.73 -3.16
C SER A 103 -0.56 -16.44 -2.53
N ILE A 104 -0.89 -16.11 -1.28
CA ILE A 104 -2.12 -16.57 -0.62
C ILE A 104 -3.22 -15.54 -0.86
N GLY A 105 -4.41 -16.00 -1.25
CA GLY A 105 -5.56 -15.12 -1.43
C GLY A 105 -6.09 -14.61 -0.07
N TYR A 106 -6.76 -13.47 -0.08
CA TYR A 106 -7.35 -12.89 1.13
C TYR A 106 -8.34 -13.84 1.82
N GLU A 107 -9.12 -14.60 1.05
CA GLU A 107 -10.07 -15.58 1.60
C GLU A 107 -9.37 -16.69 2.37
N ASP A 108 -8.21 -17.16 1.90
CA ASP A 108 -7.43 -18.18 2.59
C ASP A 108 -6.74 -17.61 3.83
N TYR A 109 -6.25 -16.37 3.75
CA TYR A 109 -5.71 -15.64 4.91
C TYR A 109 -6.75 -15.47 6.03
N GLN A 110 -8.00 -15.14 5.69
CA GLN A 110 -9.07 -14.92 6.66
C GLN A 110 -9.61 -16.20 7.33
N ARG A 111 -9.24 -17.39 6.86
CA ARG A 111 -9.70 -18.66 7.47
C ARG A 111 -9.07 -18.95 8.82
N GLU A 112 -7.91 -18.35 9.11
CA GLU A 112 -7.15 -18.57 10.34
C GLU A 112 -7.52 -17.62 11.50
N PRO A 113 -7.67 -16.30 11.31
CA PRO A 113 -8.03 -15.38 12.39
C PRO A 113 -9.52 -15.44 12.76
N GLY A 114 -9.83 -15.11 14.02
CA GLY A 114 -11.21 -14.81 14.43
C GLY A 114 -11.72 -13.53 13.74
N ARG A 115 -13.04 -13.42 13.54
CA ARG A 115 -13.66 -12.27 12.83
C ARG A 115 -13.19 -10.89 13.34
N GLU A 116 -13.08 -10.73 14.66
CA GLU A 116 -12.65 -9.48 15.28
C GLU A 116 -11.18 -9.15 14.94
N GLN A 117 -10.32 -10.15 15.00
CA GLN A 117 -8.91 -10.01 14.63
C GLN A 117 -8.76 -9.69 13.13
N ALA A 118 -9.52 -10.35 12.25
CA ALA A 118 -9.49 -10.08 10.82
C ALA A 118 -9.89 -8.63 10.48
N ILE A 119 -10.89 -8.08 11.19
CA ILE A 119 -11.29 -6.67 11.06
C ILE A 119 -10.20 -5.74 11.57
N GLU A 120 -9.63 -6.04 12.73
CA GLU A 120 -8.57 -5.24 13.33
C GLU A 120 -7.34 -5.17 12.42
N GLU A 121 -6.87 -6.31 11.91
CA GLU A 121 -5.73 -6.38 10.97
C GLU A 121 -6.02 -5.62 9.67
N ALA A 122 -7.25 -5.70 9.15
CA ALA A 122 -7.67 -5.00 7.94
C ALA A 122 -7.72 -3.47 8.11
N LEU A 123 -7.84 -2.95 9.34
CA LEU A 123 -7.97 -1.52 9.63
C LEU A 123 -6.70 -0.90 10.23
N ARG A 124 -5.86 -1.69 10.92
CA ARG A 124 -4.68 -1.22 11.68
C ARG A 124 -3.72 -0.34 10.88
N TRP A 125 -3.62 -0.53 9.57
CA TRP A 125 -2.70 0.20 8.71
C TRP A 125 -3.19 1.61 8.35
N ILE A 126 -4.49 1.90 8.43
CA ILE A 126 -5.09 3.19 8.02
C ILE A 126 -4.49 4.39 8.77
N PRO A 127 -4.36 4.37 10.12
CA PRO A 127 -3.73 5.47 10.85
C PRO A 127 -2.24 5.65 10.48
N LEU A 128 -1.55 4.54 10.17
CA LEU A 128 -0.14 4.55 9.77
C LEU A 128 0.03 5.16 8.37
N TYR A 129 -0.85 4.82 7.42
CA TYR A 129 -0.92 5.46 6.11
C TYR A 129 -1.06 6.97 6.25
N ARG A 130 -2.03 7.42 7.05
CA ARG A 130 -2.26 8.85 7.27
C ARG A 130 -1.04 9.54 7.86
N ALA A 131 -0.41 8.94 8.86
CA ALA A 131 0.75 9.52 9.52
C ALA A 131 1.93 9.71 8.55
N ALA A 132 2.11 8.77 7.61
CA ALA A 132 3.19 8.84 6.61
C ALA A 132 2.86 9.77 5.44
N PHE A 133 1.67 9.62 4.83
CA PHE A 133 1.34 10.17 3.52
C PHE A 133 0.24 11.22 3.52
N GLY A 134 -0.36 11.49 4.68
CA GLY A 134 -1.54 12.36 4.78
C GLY A 134 -2.86 11.61 4.49
N PRO A 135 -3.99 12.32 4.47
CA PRO A 135 -5.30 11.70 4.25
C PRO A 135 -5.42 11.09 2.84
N PHE A 136 -6.29 10.09 2.70
CA PHE A 136 -6.68 9.58 1.39
C PHE A 136 -7.38 10.67 0.56
N ASP A 137 -7.14 10.62 -0.74
CA ASP A 137 -7.91 11.35 -1.75
C ASP A 137 -8.77 10.36 -2.56
N GLU A 138 -9.66 10.87 -3.41
CA GLU A 138 -10.56 10.03 -4.22
C GLU A 138 -9.81 9.11 -5.19
N GLY A 139 -8.63 9.52 -5.66
CA GLY A 139 -7.77 8.72 -6.53
C GLY A 139 -7.08 7.55 -5.80
N ALA A 140 -7.18 7.45 -4.46
CA ALA A 140 -6.73 6.26 -3.73
C ALA A 140 -7.79 5.15 -3.69
N LEU A 141 -9.08 5.50 -3.81
CA LEU A 141 -10.19 4.56 -3.62
C LEU A 141 -10.12 3.33 -4.54
N PRO A 142 -9.77 3.46 -5.83
CA PRO A 142 -9.71 2.32 -6.73
C PRO A 142 -8.62 1.30 -6.39
N HIS A 143 -7.73 1.57 -5.42
CA HIS A 143 -6.53 0.76 -5.15
C HIS A 143 -6.52 0.13 -3.75
N TRP A 144 -7.37 0.60 -2.84
CA TRP A 144 -7.43 0.14 -1.45
C TRP A 144 -8.82 -0.40 -1.12
N THR A 145 -8.95 -1.74 -1.13
CA THR A 145 -10.25 -2.44 -1.00
C THR A 145 -11.04 -1.98 0.23
N ILE A 146 -10.38 -1.90 1.39
CA ILE A 146 -11.06 -1.53 2.65
C ILE A 146 -11.43 -0.06 2.68
N VAL A 147 -10.59 0.83 2.15
CA VAL A 147 -10.90 2.27 2.12
C VAL A 147 -12.10 2.52 1.21
N ARG A 148 -12.14 1.89 0.03
CA ARG A 148 -13.30 1.92 -0.87
C ARG A 148 -14.55 1.37 -0.20
N PHE A 149 -14.46 0.24 0.49
CA PHE A 149 -15.59 -0.34 1.21
C PHE A 149 -16.14 0.61 2.28
N LEU A 150 -15.28 1.18 3.13
CA LEU A 150 -15.69 2.14 4.16
C LEU A 150 -16.36 3.37 3.55
N HIS A 151 -15.82 3.87 2.43
CA HIS A 151 -16.37 5.03 1.75
C HIS A 151 -17.73 4.74 1.09
N GLU A 152 -17.78 3.76 0.20
CA GLU A 152 -18.93 3.53 -0.68
C GLU A 152 -20.04 2.71 0.01
N ARG A 153 -19.67 1.75 0.86
CA ARG A 153 -20.63 0.82 1.47
C ARG A 153 -21.04 1.24 2.87
N MET A 154 -20.15 1.95 3.57
CA MET A 154 -20.42 2.44 4.93
C MET A 154 -20.67 3.95 4.99
N SER A 155 -20.64 4.64 3.85
CA SER A 155 -20.92 6.08 3.74
C SER A 155 -20.02 6.94 4.64
N MET A 156 -18.81 6.46 4.94
CA MET A 156 -17.82 7.23 5.69
C MET A 156 -17.14 8.24 4.77
N SER A 157 -16.97 9.48 5.25
CA SER A 157 -16.16 10.45 4.50
C SER A 157 -14.68 10.05 4.54
N LEU A 158 -13.88 10.48 3.56
CA LEU A 158 -12.42 10.28 3.61
C LEU A 158 -11.80 10.94 4.86
N GLY A 159 -12.42 12.01 5.37
CA GLY A 159 -12.05 12.65 6.63
C GLY A 159 -12.28 11.76 7.85
N ASP A 160 -13.43 11.06 7.90
CA ASP A 160 -13.75 10.12 8.98
C ASP A 160 -12.85 8.88 8.93
N ILE A 161 -12.58 8.35 7.73
CA ILE A 161 -11.64 7.24 7.55
C ILE A 161 -10.24 7.65 8.03
N ALA A 162 -9.80 8.87 7.68
CA ALA A 162 -8.54 9.42 8.15
C ALA A 162 -8.51 9.68 9.67
N ALA A 163 -9.66 9.79 10.32
CA ALA A 163 -9.78 9.98 11.77
C ALA A 163 -9.87 8.67 12.57
N LEU A 164 -9.80 7.51 11.91
CA LEU A 164 -9.74 6.22 12.59
C LEU A 164 -8.48 6.13 13.46
N GLU A 165 -8.65 5.60 14.67
CA GLU A 165 -7.57 5.35 15.63
C GLU A 165 -7.42 3.84 15.88
N PRO A 166 -6.23 3.36 16.26
CA PRO A 166 -6.03 1.94 16.59
C PRO A 166 -6.94 1.48 17.74
N LEU A 167 -7.51 0.28 17.62
CA LEU A 167 -8.27 -0.36 18.69
C LEU A 167 -7.37 -0.51 19.94
N GLY A 168 -7.78 0.07 21.07
CA GLY A 168 -7.05 0.00 22.35
C GLY A 168 -6.34 1.28 22.81
N THR A 169 -6.60 2.43 22.18
CA THR A 169 -6.06 3.75 22.57
C THR A 169 -6.98 4.57 23.51
N ALA A 170 -7.94 3.93 24.18
CA ALA A 170 -8.84 4.58 25.16
C ALA A 170 -8.24 4.63 26.58
#